data_AF-A0AAX3N923-F1
#
_entry.id   AF-A0AAX3N923-F1
#
_cell.length_a   1.000
_cell.length_b   1.000
_cell.length_c   1.000
_cell.angle_alpha   90.00
_cell.angle_beta   90.00
_cell.angle_gamma   90.00
#
_symmetry.space_group_name_H-M   'P 1'
#
loop_
_entity.id
_entity.type
_entity.pdbx_description
1 polymer ?
#
loop_
_entity_poly.entity_id
_entity_poly.type
_entity_poly.pdbx_seq_one_letter_code
_entity_poly.pdbx_strand_id
1 'polypeptide(L)'
;MKKIGKGNLVLLALVLVMSLAFIWSKNYKEKTIQFDDNIILPQLMSHFEQGETAEKLAAQIAQGDYSNIQGKWTTEEGVNCQIDGIRLLLGKREYYMVKGGYDEYGIPYIMTDDKHSAKLYFYPVGKPIPTLQEDGTVVVSDMADPSDTSKNRLLFAQTVLPSEQIKENVFHQKN
;
A
#
# COMPACT_ATOMS: atom_id res chain seq x y z
N MET A 1 21.68 32.92 39.15
CA MET A 1 21.61 32.33 37.80
C MET A 1 23.01 31.97 37.33
N LYS A 2 23.35 30.69 37.18
CA LYS A 2 24.70 30.23 36.77
C LYS A 2 24.90 30.51 35.28
N LYS A 3 25.93 31.30 34.93
CA LYS A 3 26.33 31.55 33.54
C LYS A 3 26.91 30.26 32.95
N ILE A 4 26.26 29.72 31.93
CA ILE A 4 26.75 28.58 31.15
C ILE A 4 28.00 29.08 30.41
N GLY A 5 29.16 28.51 30.74
CA GLY A 5 30.42 28.84 30.08
C GLY A 5 30.37 28.48 28.59
N LYS A 6 30.99 29.30 27.73
CA LYS A 6 30.96 29.15 26.26
C LYS A 6 31.30 27.73 25.78
N GLY A 7 32.13 26.99 26.52
CA GLY A 7 32.47 25.58 26.22
C GLY A 7 31.29 24.60 26.33
N ASN A 8 30.36 24.81 27.28
CA ASN A 8 29.17 23.96 27.40
C ASN A 8 28.15 24.20 26.27
N LEU A 9 28.15 25.41 25.71
CA LEU A 9 27.26 25.79 24.62
C LEU A 9 27.70 25.16 23.29
N VAL A 10 29.01 25.07 23.06
CA VAL A 10 29.59 24.38 21.89
C VAL A 10 29.36 22.87 21.98
N LEU A 11 29.48 22.28 23.17
CA LEU A 11 29.24 20.84 23.36
C LEU A 11 27.77 20.48 23.08
N LEU A 12 26.83 21.31 23.55
CA LEU A 12 25.39 21.14 23.28
C LEU A 12 25.06 21.25 21.78
N ALA A 13 25.67 22.20 21.08
CA ALA A 13 25.48 22.35 19.64
C ALA A 13 26.00 21.13 18.86
N LEU A 14 27.16 20.58 19.26
CA LEU A 14 27.74 19.38 18.65
C LEU A 14 26.87 18.14 18.85
N VAL A 15 26.30 17.96 20.05
CA VAL A 15 25.37 16.85 20.32
C VAL A 15 24.12 16.99 19.46
N LEU A 16 23.55 18.19 19.34
CA LEU A 16 22.37 18.46 18.52
C LEU A 16 22.60 18.14 17.04
N VAL A 17 23.73 18.58 16.48
CA VAL A 17 24.09 18.31 15.07
C VAL A 17 24.28 16.81 14.84
N MET A 18 24.93 16.08 15.75
CA MET A 18 25.07 14.63 15.62
C MET A 18 23.74 13.89 15.71
N SER A 19 22.82 14.30 16.58
CA SER A 19 21.48 13.70 16.64
C SER A 19 20.66 13.98 15.38
N LEU A 20 20.75 15.19 14.81
CA LEU A 20 20.06 15.53 13.56
C LEU A 20 20.62 14.74 12.37
N ALA A 21 21.94 14.58 12.28
CA ALA A 21 22.58 13.76 11.26
C ALA A 21 22.22 12.27 11.39
N PHE A 22 22.04 11.77 12.61
CA PHE A 22 21.64 10.38 12.86
C PHE A 22 20.19 10.10 12.43
N ILE A 23 19.27 11.04 12.67
CA ILE A 23 17.88 10.95 12.21
C ILE A 23 17.82 10.98 10.68
N TRP A 24 18.59 11.87 10.04
CA TRP A 24 18.65 11.97 8.58
C TRP A 24 19.25 10.71 7.95
N SER A 25 20.28 10.12 8.58
CA SER A 25 20.88 8.86 8.14
C SER A 25 19.93 7.65 8.23
N LYS A 26 18.97 7.63 9.16
CA LYS A 26 18.00 6.53 9.25
C LYS A 26 16.89 6.64 8.21
N ASN A 27 16.58 7.85 7.73
CA ASN A 27 15.54 8.07 6.71
C ASN A 27 16.05 8.01 5.26
N TYR A 28 17.36 7.99 4.99
CA TYR A 28 17.89 8.13 3.62
C TYR A 28 18.33 6.83 2.91
N LYS A 29 17.95 5.62 3.36
CA LYS A 29 18.27 4.40 2.59
C LYS A 29 17.16 3.36 2.59
N GLU A 30 16.03 3.70 2.00
CA GLU A 30 15.26 2.69 1.27
C GLU A 30 15.94 2.46 -0.08
N LYS A 31 16.89 1.51 -0.08
CA LYS A 31 17.42 0.95 -1.32
C LYS A 31 16.29 0.19 -2.00
N THR A 32 15.86 0.67 -3.16
CA THR A 32 15.07 -0.06 -4.16
C THR A 32 15.70 -1.43 -4.36
N ILE A 33 15.01 -2.49 -3.96
CA ILE A 33 15.43 -3.86 -4.25
C ILE A 33 14.97 -4.15 -5.67
N GLN A 34 15.92 -4.31 -6.61
CA GLN A 34 15.62 -4.90 -7.90
C GLN A 34 15.28 -6.37 -7.65
N PHE A 35 14.02 -6.73 -7.93
CA PHE A 35 13.59 -8.12 -7.92
C PHE A 35 14.19 -8.82 -9.15
N ASP A 36 14.91 -9.92 -8.95
CA ASP A 36 15.39 -10.77 -10.05
C ASP A 36 14.21 -11.14 -10.97
N ASP A 37 14.43 -10.96 -12.27
CA ASP A 37 13.41 -11.10 -13.33
C ASP A 37 13.16 -12.56 -13.77
N ASN A 38 13.62 -13.56 -13.01
CA ASN A 38 13.50 -14.96 -13.38
C ASN A 38 12.35 -15.69 -12.67
N ILE A 39 11.12 -15.19 -12.83
CA ILE A 39 9.92 -15.98 -12.51
C ILE A 39 9.08 -16.09 -13.77
N ILE A 40 8.95 -17.33 -14.27
CA ILE A 40 8.05 -17.69 -15.37
C ILE A 40 6.62 -17.46 -14.87
N LEU A 41 6.01 -16.34 -15.25
CA LEU A 41 4.59 -16.08 -15.03
C LEU A 41 3.77 -17.04 -15.90
N PRO A 42 2.74 -17.72 -15.38
CA PRO A 42 1.71 -18.27 -16.24
C PRO A 42 1.00 -17.10 -16.93
N GLN A 43 1.13 -17.00 -18.26
CA GLN A 43 0.32 -16.09 -19.05
C GLN A 43 -1.15 -16.48 -18.90
N LEU A 44 -1.89 -15.74 -18.07
CA LEU A 44 -3.35 -15.73 -18.12
C LEU A 44 -3.83 -14.34 -18.57
N MET A 45 -3.48 -13.99 -19.82
CA MET A 45 -4.29 -13.04 -20.56
C MET A 45 -5.44 -13.81 -21.22
N SER A 46 -6.64 -13.67 -20.67
CA SER A 46 -7.83 -13.75 -21.50
C SER A 46 -8.69 -12.53 -21.24
N HIS A 47 -9.12 -11.92 -22.33
CA HIS A 47 -10.10 -10.84 -22.41
C HIS A 47 -11.31 -11.14 -21.51
N PHE A 48 -11.55 -10.35 -20.46
CA PHE A 48 -12.62 -10.60 -19.47
C PHE A 48 -13.69 -9.51 -19.51
N GLU A 49 -14.95 -9.91 -19.65
CA GLU A 49 -16.13 -9.03 -19.63
C GLU A 49 -16.28 -8.34 -18.26
N GLN A 50 -16.37 -7.01 -18.24
CA GLN A 50 -15.96 -6.18 -17.10
C GLN A 50 -16.93 -6.10 -15.90
N GLY A 51 -18.22 -6.39 -16.05
CA GLY A 51 -19.23 -6.14 -14.99
C GLY A 51 -19.41 -7.29 -14.00
N GLU A 52 -19.82 -8.46 -14.48
CA GLU A 52 -20.11 -9.65 -13.66
C GLU A 52 -18.83 -10.28 -13.07
N THR A 53 -17.69 -10.02 -13.72
CA THR A 53 -16.37 -10.54 -13.32
C THR A 53 -15.78 -9.82 -12.11
N ALA A 54 -16.00 -8.51 -11.98
CA ALA A 54 -15.44 -7.71 -10.87
C ALA A 54 -16.03 -8.12 -9.51
N GLU A 55 -17.34 -8.37 -9.46
CA GLU A 55 -18.02 -8.82 -8.23
C GLU A 55 -17.65 -10.25 -7.88
N LYS A 56 -17.54 -11.14 -8.88
CA LYS A 56 -17.05 -12.51 -8.68
C LYS A 56 -15.63 -12.52 -8.13
N LEU A 57 -14.75 -11.68 -8.68
CA LEU A 57 -13.38 -11.53 -8.22
C LEU A 57 -13.34 -11.01 -6.77
N ALA A 58 -14.11 -9.97 -6.46
CA ALA A 58 -14.25 -9.46 -5.10
C ALA A 58 -14.72 -10.56 -4.11
N ALA A 59 -15.69 -11.38 -4.52
CA ALA A 59 -16.18 -12.50 -3.73
C ALA A 59 -15.13 -13.58 -3.50
N GLN A 60 -14.32 -13.92 -4.51
CA GLN A 60 -13.20 -14.86 -4.37
C GLN A 60 -12.17 -14.36 -3.36
N ILE A 61 -11.77 -13.09 -3.45
CA ILE A 61 -10.83 -12.47 -2.51
C ILE A 61 -11.36 -12.50 -1.07
N ALA A 62 -12.63 -12.13 -0.87
CA ALA A 62 -13.26 -12.17 0.45
C ALA A 62 -13.39 -13.60 1.02
N GLN A 63 -13.42 -14.61 0.14
CA GLN A 63 -13.43 -16.03 0.54
C GLN A 63 -12.02 -16.59 0.80
N GLY A 64 -10.96 -15.85 0.47
CA GLY A 64 -9.57 -16.26 0.66
C GLY A 64 -8.92 -16.90 -0.57
N ASP A 65 -9.55 -16.81 -1.74
CA ASP A 65 -8.97 -17.23 -3.01
C ASP A 65 -8.23 -16.04 -3.65
N TYR A 66 -6.90 -16.02 -3.47
CA TYR A 66 -6.03 -14.95 -3.97
C TYR A 66 -5.39 -15.26 -5.33
N SER A 67 -5.83 -16.34 -6.00
CA SER A 67 -5.21 -16.82 -7.24
C SER A 67 -5.15 -15.76 -8.35
N ASN A 68 -6.18 -14.91 -8.43
CA ASN A 68 -6.34 -13.87 -9.44
C ASN A 68 -5.58 -12.55 -9.14
N ILE A 69 -5.00 -12.40 -7.95
CA ILE A 69 -4.21 -11.21 -7.58
C ILE A 69 -2.72 -11.53 -7.39
N GLN A 70 -2.29 -12.74 -7.78
CA GLN A 70 -0.89 -13.12 -7.76
C GLN A 70 -0.06 -12.27 -8.73
N GLY A 71 1.21 -12.07 -8.39
CA GLY A 71 2.16 -11.31 -9.19
C GLY A 71 2.79 -10.15 -8.45
N LYS A 72 3.53 -9.33 -9.21
CA LYS A 72 4.19 -8.12 -8.72
C LYS A 72 3.22 -6.95 -8.85
N TRP A 73 3.19 -6.10 -7.82
CA TRP A 73 2.41 -4.88 -7.79
C TRP A 73 3.33 -3.72 -7.40
N THR A 74 3.06 -2.54 -7.94
CA THR A 74 3.87 -1.36 -7.69
C THR A 74 3.01 -0.11 -7.52
N THR A 75 3.42 0.78 -6.62
CA THR A 75 2.92 2.17 -6.62
C THR A 75 3.58 2.98 -7.73
N GLU A 76 3.07 4.18 -7.98
CA GLU A 76 3.69 5.14 -8.90
C GLU A 76 5.11 5.54 -8.44
N GLU A 77 5.33 5.60 -7.13
CA GLU A 77 6.65 5.88 -6.54
C GLU A 77 7.61 4.68 -6.56
N GLY A 78 7.19 3.52 -7.08
CA GLY A 78 8.04 2.34 -7.21
C GLY A 78 8.15 1.49 -5.94
N VAL A 79 7.26 1.69 -4.97
CA VAL A 79 7.12 0.76 -3.84
C VAL A 79 6.52 -0.53 -4.37
N ASN A 80 7.22 -1.65 -4.15
CA ASN A 80 6.82 -2.94 -4.69
C ASN A 80 6.23 -3.84 -3.61
N CYS A 81 5.18 -4.57 -3.97
CA CYS A 81 4.75 -5.75 -3.26
C CYS A 81 4.59 -6.94 -4.22
N GLN A 82 4.65 -8.15 -3.68
CA GLN A 82 4.47 -9.37 -4.45
C GLN A 82 3.53 -10.31 -3.72
N ILE A 83 2.58 -10.88 -4.46
CA ILE A 83 1.65 -11.88 -3.97
C ILE A 83 1.97 -13.21 -4.66
N ASP A 84 2.18 -14.25 -3.87
CA ASP A 84 2.48 -15.62 -4.31
C ASP A 84 1.70 -16.61 -3.44
N GLY A 85 0.61 -17.16 -3.98
CA GLY A 85 -0.39 -17.90 -3.21
C GLY A 85 -0.94 -17.06 -2.04
N ILE A 86 -0.75 -17.55 -0.81
CA ILE A 86 -1.12 -16.82 0.42
C ILE A 86 0.00 -15.91 0.95
N ARG A 87 1.19 -15.91 0.34
CA ARG A 87 2.31 -15.10 0.81
C ARG A 87 2.25 -13.70 0.21
N LEU A 88 2.39 -12.69 1.06
CA LEU A 88 2.54 -11.29 0.70
C LEU A 88 3.94 -10.82 1.09
N LEU A 89 4.72 -10.37 0.11
CA LEU A 89 6.01 -9.73 0.32
C LEU A 89 5.86 -8.22 0.10
N LEU A 90 6.12 -7.43 1.13
CA LEU A 90 6.12 -5.96 1.08
C LEU A 90 7.48 -5.43 1.52
N GLY A 91 8.26 -4.92 0.57
CA GLY A 91 9.66 -4.56 0.82
C GLY A 91 10.48 -5.77 1.26
N LYS A 92 10.93 -5.77 2.52
CA LYS A 92 11.69 -6.88 3.15
C LYS A 92 10.85 -7.76 4.08
N ARG A 93 9.57 -7.42 4.26
CA ARG A 93 8.69 -8.11 5.20
C ARG A 93 7.82 -9.09 4.46
N GLU A 94 7.76 -10.30 4.99
CA GLU A 94 6.86 -11.34 4.55
C GLU A 94 5.70 -11.43 5.54
N TYR A 95 4.50 -11.53 5.00
CA TYR A 95 3.25 -11.74 5.71
C TYR A 95 2.51 -12.91 5.08
N TYR A 96 1.67 -13.58 5.87
CA TYR A 96 0.72 -14.56 5.36
C TYR A 96 -0.66 -13.92 5.30
N MET A 97 -1.24 -13.88 4.10
CA MET A 97 -2.59 -13.42 3.88
C MET A 97 -3.57 -14.38 4.53
N VAL A 98 -4.43 -13.80 5.37
CA VAL A 98 -5.51 -14.48 6.06
C VAL A 98 -6.82 -13.91 5.54
N LYS A 99 -7.85 -14.77 5.51
CA LYS A 99 -9.20 -14.39 5.12
C LYS A 99 -9.64 -13.11 5.86
N GLY A 100 -10.02 -12.09 5.10
CA GLY A 100 -10.60 -10.87 5.62
C GLY A 100 -12.13 -10.85 5.44
N GLY A 101 -12.65 -9.78 4.85
CA GLY A 101 -14.08 -9.56 4.71
C GLY A 101 -14.38 -8.36 3.83
N TYR A 102 -15.47 -7.66 4.12
CA TYR A 102 -15.87 -6.43 3.45
C TYR A 102 -15.92 -5.28 4.43
N ASP A 103 -15.60 -4.07 3.98
CA ASP A 103 -15.84 -2.86 4.75
C ASP A 103 -17.27 -2.33 4.58
N GLU A 104 -17.53 -1.15 5.14
CA GLU A 104 -18.84 -0.48 5.07
C GLU A 104 -19.25 -0.05 3.65
N TYR A 105 -18.30 0.06 2.72
CA TYR A 105 -18.52 0.39 1.31
C TYR A 105 -18.63 -0.87 0.42
N GLY A 106 -18.58 -2.06 1.02
CA GLY A 106 -18.62 -3.33 0.29
C GLY A 106 -17.31 -3.64 -0.45
N ILE A 107 -16.19 -3.04 -0.05
CA ILE A 107 -14.87 -3.31 -0.62
C ILE A 107 -14.24 -4.51 0.09
N PRO A 108 -13.80 -5.55 -0.64
CA PRO A 108 -13.13 -6.68 -0.04
C PRO A 108 -11.75 -6.26 0.50
N TYR A 109 -11.41 -6.75 1.69
CA TYR A 109 -10.07 -6.61 2.25
C TYR A 109 -9.51 -7.95 2.71
N ILE A 110 -8.19 -8.01 2.70
CA ILE A 110 -7.36 -9.14 3.09
C ILE A 110 -6.67 -8.75 4.41
N MET A 111 -6.67 -9.67 5.37
CA MET A 111 -5.91 -9.52 6.62
C MET A 111 -4.53 -10.17 6.46
N THR A 112 -3.61 -9.85 7.35
CA THR A 112 -2.39 -10.65 7.50
C THR A 112 -2.41 -11.43 8.81
N ASP A 113 -1.47 -12.35 8.96
CA ASP A 113 -1.18 -13.06 10.19
C ASP A 113 -0.69 -12.13 11.32
N ASP A 114 -0.24 -10.91 10.99
CA ASP A 114 -0.03 -9.83 11.95
C ASP A 114 -1.31 -9.00 12.14
N LYS A 115 -1.97 -9.18 13.28
CA LYS A 115 -3.19 -8.44 13.66
C LYS A 115 -3.03 -6.92 13.72
N HIS A 116 -1.80 -6.42 13.79
CA HIS A 116 -1.49 -4.99 13.82
C HIS A 116 -1.16 -4.41 12.44
N SER A 117 -1.11 -5.25 11.39
CA SER A 117 -0.89 -4.78 10.03
C SER A 117 -2.07 -3.95 9.53
N ALA A 118 -1.80 -3.06 8.58
CA ALA A 118 -2.87 -2.49 7.78
C ALA A 118 -3.63 -3.60 7.03
N LYS A 119 -4.90 -3.33 6.72
CA LYS A 119 -5.69 -4.17 5.82
C LYS A 119 -5.22 -3.95 4.39
N LEU A 120 -5.21 -5.00 3.59
CA LEU A 120 -4.95 -4.91 2.16
C LEU A 120 -6.29 -4.94 1.42
N TYR A 121 -6.74 -3.78 0.96
CA TYR A 121 -7.98 -3.63 0.21
C TYR A 121 -7.77 -3.98 -1.27
N PHE A 122 -8.74 -4.66 -1.86
CA PHE A 122 -8.78 -4.93 -3.29
C PHE A 122 -9.91 -4.15 -3.95
N TYR A 123 -9.54 -3.22 -4.83
CA TYR A 123 -10.45 -2.42 -5.63
C TYR A 123 -10.45 -2.95 -7.06
N PRO A 124 -11.52 -3.64 -7.50
CA PRO A 124 -11.61 -4.06 -8.89
C PRO A 124 -11.77 -2.84 -9.82
N VAL A 125 -11.61 -3.11 -11.13
CA VAL A 125 -11.88 -2.14 -12.19
C VAL A 125 -13.25 -1.47 -11.98
N GLY A 126 -13.30 -0.14 -12.08
CA GLY A 126 -14.52 0.67 -12.00
C GLY A 126 -15.09 0.87 -10.60
N LYS A 127 -14.46 0.37 -9.52
CA LYS A 127 -14.89 0.67 -8.15
C LYS A 127 -14.05 1.80 -7.55
N PRO A 128 -14.62 2.96 -7.21
CA PRO A 128 -13.85 4.08 -6.67
C PRO A 128 -13.38 3.82 -5.23
N ILE A 129 -12.20 4.35 -4.91
CA ILE A 129 -11.66 4.39 -3.55
C ILE A 129 -12.35 5.54 -2.78
N PRO A 130 -12.98 5.28 -1.62
CA PRO A 130 -13.48 6.33 -0.74
C PRO A 130 -12.36 7.31 -0.38
N THR A 131 -12.63 8.59 -0.58
CA THR A 131 -11.63 9.65 -0.45
C THR A 131 -12.06 10.67 0.59
N LEU A 132 -11.17 10.97 1.54
CA LEU A 132 -11.37 11.99 2.57
C LEU A 132 -11.10 13.38 1.98
N GLN A 133 -12.10 14.25 2.02
CA GLN A 133 -12.02 15.64 1.56
C GLN A 133 -11.44 16.55 2.65
N GLU A 134 -11.02 17.76 2.26
CA GLU A 134 -10.46 18.77 3.18
C GLU A 134 -11.44 19.19 4.30
N ASP A 135 -12.74 19.16 4.01
CA ASP A 135 -13.81 19.47 4.97
C ASP A 135 -14.16 18.30 5.91
N GLY A 136 -13.44 17.17 5.79
CA GLY A 136 -13.64 15.96 6.59
C GLY A 136 -14.74 15.04 6.06
N THR A 137 -15.39 15.36 4.95
CA THR A 137 -16.38 14.48 4.33
C THR A 137 -15.70 13.33 3.59
N VAL A 138 -16.37 12.17 3.52
CA VAL A 138 -15.93 11.04 2.72
C VAL A 138 -16.76 11.01 1.44
N VAL A 139 -16.09 11.04 0.29
CA VAL A 139 -16.71 10.98 -1.03
C VAL A 139 -16.32 9.69 -1.72
N VAL A 140 -17.31 8.98 -2.26
CA VAL A 140 -17.13 7.74 -3.03
C VAL A 140 -17.58 8.01 -4.46
N SER A 141 -16.64 8.39 -5.33
CA SER A 141 -16.91 8.64 -6.75
C SER A 141 -15.65 8.55 -7.58
N ASP A 142 -15.79 8.23 -8.87
CA ASP A 142 -14.65 8.16 -9.80
C ASP A 142 -13.93 9.50 -9.97
N MET A 143 -14.61 10.63 -9.74
CA MET A 143 -13.99 11.96 -9.81
C MET A 143 -13.14 12.27 -8.57
N ALA A 144 -13.46 11.67 -7.42
CA ALA A 144 -12.75 11.88 -6.18
C ALA A 144 -11.56 10.94 -6.02
N ASP A 145 -11.66 9.73 -6.61
CA ASP A 145 -10.60 8.73 -6.65
C ASP A 145 -9.49 9.18 -7.62
N PRO A 146 -8.29 9.51 -7.14
CA PRO A 146 -7.22 9.99 -7.99
C PRO A 146 -6.43 8.88 -8.68
N SER A 147 -6.77 7.60 -8.42
CA SER A 147 -6.10 6.45 -9.01
C SER A 147 -6.70 6.04 -10.36
N ASP A 148 -5.98 5.19 -11.11
CA ASP A 148 -6.49 4.64 -12.37
C ASP A 148 -7.59 3.59 -12.13
N THR A 149 -8.85 4.04 -12.17
CA THR A 149 -10.04 3.18 -12.00
C THR A 149 -10.25 2.17 -13.11
N SER A 150 -9.52 2.29 -14.24
CA SER A 150 -9.57 1.30 -15.32
C SER A 150 -8.82 0.00 -15.00
N LYS A 151 -8.10 -0.05 -13.87
CA LYS A 151 -7.29 -1.19 -13.43
C LYS A 151 -7.72 -1.70 -12.06
N ASN A 152 -7.42 -2.97 -11.83
CA ASN A 152 -7.40 -3.52 -10.48
C ASN A 152 -6.34 -2.80 -9.65
N ARG A 153 -6.68 -2.54 -8.40
CA ARG A 153 -5.87 -1.75 -7.47
C ARG A 153 -5.82 -2.44 -6.12
N LEU A 154 -4.66 -2.37 -5.48
CA LEU A 154 -4.47 -2.76 -4.10
C LEU A 154 -4.16 -1.52 -3.27
N LEU A 155 -4.69 -1.44 -2.06
CA LEU A 155 -4.41 -0.33 -1.14
C LEU A 155 -4.19 -0.86 0.28
N PHE A 156 -3.03 -0.56 0.85
CA PHE A 156 -2.77 -0.81 2.27
C PHE A 156 -3.29 0.37 3.09
N ALA A 157 -4.34 0.14 3.88
CA ALA A 157 -4.95 1.21 4.68
C ALA A 157 -5.54 0.70 6.00
N GLN A 158 -5.54 1.58 7.00
CA GLN A 158 -6.29 1.40 8.25
C GLN A 158 -7.55 2.28 8.31
N THR A 159 -7.64 3.30 7.45
CA THR A 159 -8.71 4.30 7.39
C THR A 159 -8.90 4.83 5.97
N VAL A 160 -9.96 5.60 5.73
CA VAL A 160 -10.16 6.40 4.51
C VAL A 160 -9.04 7.44 4.40
N LEU A 161 -8.46 7.58 3.20
CA LEU A 161 -7.28 8.41 2.95
C LEU A 161 -7.63 9.67 2.14
N PRO A 162 -6.88 10.78 2.30
CA PRO A 162 -6.91 11.91 1.37
C PRO A 162 -6.40 11.53 -0.03
N SER A 163 -6.79 12.29 -1.05
CA SER A 163 -6.41 12.04 -2.46
C SER A 163 -4.90 11.86 -2.65
N GLU A 164 -4.07 12.71 -2.07
CA GLU A 164 -2.60 12.61 -2.24
C GLU A 164 -2.05 11.29 -1.66
N GLN A 165 -2.56 10.86 -0.51
CA GLN A 165 -2.16 9.57 0.06
C GLN A 165 -2.66 8.39 -0.77
N ILE A 166 -3.82 8.50 -1.43
CA ILE A 166 -4.28 7.46 -2.36
C ILE A 166 -3.32 7.34 -3.54
N LYS A 167 -2.92 8.46 -4.17
CA LYS A 167 -1.96 8.45 -5.31
C LYS A 167 -0.65 7.77 -4.95
N GLU A 168 -0.12 8.07 -3.77
CA GLU A 168 1.18 7.54 -3.31
C GLU A 168 1.12 6.05 -2.95
N ASN A 169 -0.01 5.57 -2.41
CA ASN A 169 -0.10 4.27 -1.76
C ASN A 169 -0.93 3.22 -2.54
N VAL A 170 -1.56 3.60 -3.65
CA VAL A 170 -2.27 2.63 -4.49
C VAL A 170 -1.28 1.83 -5.32
N PHE A 171 -1.47 0.52 -5.32
CA PHE A 171 -0.65 -0.43 -6.05
C PHE A 171 -1.39 -0.88 -7.30
N HIS A 172 -0.68 -0.89 -8.43
CA HIS A 172 -1.13 -1.44 -9.70
C HIS A 172 -0.32 -2.68 -10.04
N GLN A 173 -0.96 -3.65 -10.69
CA GLN A 173 -0.28 -4.87 -11.12
C GLN A 173 0.76 -4.52 -12.19
N LYS A 174 1.98 -5.04 -12.01
CA LYS A 174 3.07 -4.87 -12.96
C LYS A 174 2.92 -5.91 -14.06
N ASN A 175 2.76 -5.44 -15.30
CA ASN A 175 2.76 -6.29 -16.50
C ASN A 175 4.12 -6.97 -16.72
#